data_AF-A0A8C4NAV8-F1
#
_entry.id   AF-A0A8C4NAV8-F1
#
_cell.length_a   1.000
_cell.length_b   1.000
_cell.length_c   1.000
_cell.angle_alpha   90.00
_cell.angle_beta   90.00
_cell.angle_gamma   90.00
#
_symmetry.space_group_name_H-M   'P 1'
#
loop_
_entity.id
_entity.type
_entity.pdbx_description
1 polymer ?
#
loop_
_entity_poly.entity_id
_entity_poly.type
_entity_poly.pdbx_seq_one_letter_code
_entity_poly.pdbx_strand_id
1 'polypeptide(L)'
;MESGTFGWRCLSVDESRTPVRAAASPVQRSRHACCVQRGELFIHGGTAGSRTLQDLWRYRPAMNEWERLKGCGTPAPTLQDHTMVASQNILVVFGGFPEEPWNNIAPHWEYSIEEHEWTRRSQSDSKMERQVPSNRRGHSAVLYNHVMHVYGGYMDRGGSSDEFWMLDIESGEWRLQRGVAGPGPRYEHAVALWQSRMFLHGGLQGMCASADLWACDLDLKLWTRLTTRL
;
A
#
# COMPACT_ATOMS: atom_id res chain seq x y z
N MET A 1 14.02 -15.73 35.59
CA MET A 1 13.18 -14.77 34.84
C MET A 1 14.12 -13.75 34.23
N GLU A 2 14.65 -14.04 33.05
CA GLU A 2 15.56 -13.12 32.36
C GLU A 2 14.76 -12.18 31.46
N SER A 3 14.86 -10.89 31.77
CA SER A 3 14.37 -9.78 30.97
C SER A 3 15.25 -9.65 29.72
N GLY A 4 14.81 -10.21 28.60
CA GLY A 4 15.45 -9.99 27.31
C GLY A 4 15.25 -8.55 26.84
N THR A 5 16.29 -7.73 26.94
CA THR A 5 16.34 -6.41 26.32
C THR A 5 16.50 -6.57 24.81
N PHE A 6 15.48 -6.20 24.04
CA PHE A 6 15.58 -6.06 22.59
C PHE A 6 16.40 -4.81 22.26
N GLY A 7 17.69 -5.00 21.98
CA GLY A 7 18.57 -3.95 21.48
C GLY A 7 18.52 -3.87 19.96
N TRP A 8 18.31 -2.67 19.42
CA TRP A 8 18.52 -2.41 18.00
C TRP A 8 20.02 -2.45 17.72
N ARG A 9 20.47 -3.35 16.84
CA ARG A 9 21.85 -3.35 16.33
C ARG A 9 21.83 -2.82 14.90
N CYS A 10 22.51 -1.69 14.68
CA CYS A 10 22.87 -1.26 13.34
C CYS A 10 23.79 -2.35 12.74
N LEU A 11 23.39 -2.94 11.62
CA LEU A 11 24.26 -3.84 10.89
C LEU A 11 25.38 -2.97 10.31
N SER A 12 26.59 -3.08 10.88
CA SER A 12 27.78 -2.47 10.30
C SER A 12 28.01 -3.09 8.92
N VAL A 13 28.07 -2.25 7.89
CA VAL A 13 28.48 -2.68 6.56
C VAL A 13 29.96 -3.05 6.66
N ASP A 14 30.27 -4.32 6.49
CA ASP A 14 31.64 -4.82 6.42
C ASP A 14 32.25 -4.41 5.07
N GLU A 15 32.94 -3.26 5.06
CA GLU A 15 33.59 -2.70 3.87
C GLU A 15 34.80 -3.54 3.39
N SER A 16 35.17 -4.62 4.09
CA SER A 16 36.31 -5.47 3.73
C SER A 16 35.98 -6.59 2.73
N ARG A 17 34.70 -6.78 2.37
CA ARG A 17 34.30 -7.78 1.38
C ARG A 17 34.55 -7.27 -0.03
N THR A 18 35.41 -7.96 -0.77
CA THR A 18 35.57 -7.83 -2.23
C THR A 18 34.20 -7.76 -2.91
N PRO A 19 33.97 -6.87 -3.89
CA PRO A 19 32.65 -6.67 -4.46
C PRO A 19 32.19 -7.96 -5.13
N VAL A 20 31.28 -8.68 -4.47
CA VAL A 20 30.42 -9.65 -5.13
C VAL A 20 29.74 -8.86 -6.23
N ARG A 21 29.96 -9.28 -7.49
CA ARG A 21 29.41 -8.71 -8.73
C ARG A 21 28.11 -7.97 -8.43
N ALA A 22 28.12 -6.62 -8.49
CA ALA A 22 27.03 -5.79 -7.99
C ALA A 22 25.68 -6.31 -8.50
N ALA A 23 24.91 -6.96 -7.60
CA ALA A 23 23.59 -7.44 -7.94
C ALA A 23 22.75 -6.23 -8.36
N ALA A 24 21.99 -6.37 -9.44
CA ALA A 24 21.14 -5.28 -9.92
C ALA A 24 20.18 -4.87 -8.80
N SER A 25 20.11 -3.57 -8.51
CA SER A 25 19.23 -2.99 -7.48
C SER A 25 18.22 -2.05 -8.13
N PRO A 26 17.08 -1.76 -7.47
CA PRO A 26 16.18 -0.71 -7.93
C PRO A 26 16.92 0.63 -8.00
N VAL A 27 16.58 1.43 -9.02
CA VAL A 27 17.03 2.82 -9.10
C VAL A 27 16.49 3.65 -7.93
N GLN A 28 17.17 4.76 -7.62
CA GLN A 28 16.65 5.78 -6.71
C GLN A 28 15.26 6.22 -7.18
N ARG A 29 14.31 6.24 -6.24
CA ARG A 29 12.90 6.49 -6.52
C ARG A 29 12.17 7.11 -5.33
N SER A 30 11.09 7.81 -5.61
CA SER A 30 10.14 8.31 -4.60
C SER A 30 8.72 7.82 -4.90
N ARG A 31 7.79 7.97 -3.94
CA ARG A 31 6.35 7.67 -4.14
C ARG A 31 6.05 6.23 -4.60
N HIS A 32 6.95 5.30 -4.32
CA HIS A 32 6.79 3.88 -4.58
C HIS A 32 5.95 3.24 -3.47
N ALA A 33 5.25 2.16 -3.79
CA ALA A 33 4.64 1.34 -2.75
C ALA A 33 5.65 0.31 -2.23
N CYS A 34 5.55 -0.02 -0.96
CA CYS A 34 6.34 -1.09 -0.35
C CYS A 34 5.49 -1.93 0.60
N CYS A 35 5.80 -3.22 0.68
CA CYS A 35 5.24 -4.12 1.67
C CYS A 35 6.23 -5.23 2.01
N VAL A 36 5.95 -5.96 3.09
CA VAL A 36 6.75 -7.12 3.52
C VAL A 36 5.89 -8.36 3.50
N GLN A 37 6.42 -9.46 2.97
CA GLN A 37 5.76 -10.75 2.98
C GLN A 37 6.79 -11.85 3.22
N ARG A 38 6.52 -12.73 4.22
CA ARG A 38 7.40 -13.86 4.58
C ARG A 38 8.88 -13.47 4.79
N GLY A 39 9.13 -12.28 5.34
CA GLY A 39 10.48 -11.77 5.60
C GLY A 39 11.20 -11.19 4.39
N GLU A 40 10.56 -11.14 3.23
CA GLU A 40 11.05 -10.47 2.02
C GLU A 40 10.35 -9.12 1.85
N LEU A 41 11.08 -8.13 1.31
CA LEU A 41 10.55 -6.79 1.05
C LEU A 41 10.25 -6.62 -0.43
N PHE A 42 9.10 -6.05 -0.76
CA PHE A 42 8.66 -5.81 -2.13
C PHE A 42 8.52 -4.31 -2.37
N ILE A 43 8.99 -3.84 -3.53
CA ILE A 43 8.85 -2.44 -3.99
C ILE A 43 8.24 -2.44 -5.37
N HIS A 44 7.21 -1.63 -5.57
CA HIS A 44 6.57 -1.43 -6.87
C HIS A 44 6.51 0.05 -7.24
N GLY A 45 6.83 0.34 -8.50
CA GLY A 45 6.62 1.64 -9.13
C GLY A 45 7.35 2.80 -8.45
N GLY A 46 6.68 3.95 -8.39
CA GLY A 46 7.22 5.24 -7.96
C GLY A 46 7.78 6.06 -9.11
N THR A 47 8.60 7.05 -8.81
CA THR A 47 9.22 7.94 -9.81
C THR A 47 10.73 8.01 -9.68
N ALA A 48 11.41 8.02 -10.83
CA ALA A 48 12.83 8.35 -10.95
C ALA A 48 12.98 9.60 -11.82
N GLY A 49 13.06 10.77 -11.17
CA GLY A 49 12.96 12.06 -11.86
C GLY A 49 11.55 12.27 -12.41
N SER A 50 11.44 12.52 -13.72
CA SER A 50 10.15 12.70 -14.40
C SER A 50 9.49 11.39 -14.87
N ARG A 51 10.19 10.25 -14.79
CA ARG A 51 9.64 8.97 -15.25
C ARG A 51 8.94 8.24 -14.11
N THR A 52 7.70 7.84 -14.37
CA THR A 52 6.99 6.88 -13.53
C THR A 52 7.48 5.47 -13.84
N LEU A 53 7.59 4.65 -12.82
CA LEU A 53 8.12 3.29 -12.90
C LEU A 53 6.98 2.28 -12.81
N GLN A 54 7.22 1.10 -13.38
CA GLN A 54 6.32 -0.07 -13.38
C GLN A 54 7.03 -1.34 -12.93
N ASP A 55 8.27 -1.22 -12.45
CA ASP A 55 9.08 -2.36 -12.05
C ASP A 55 8.71 -2.84 -10.64
N LEU A 56 8.70 -4.18 -10.48
CA LEU A 56 8.55 -4.84 -9.20
C LEU A 56 9.91 -5.42 -8.79
N TRP A 57 10.31 -5.13 -7.56
CA TRP A 57 11.55 -5.61 -6.96
C TRP A 57 11.27 -6.36 -5.67
N ARG A 58 12.03 -7.42 -5.46
CA ARG A 58 12.09 -8.17 -4.20
C ARG A 58 13.49 -8.01 -3.59
N TYR A 59 13.54 -7.74 -2.29
CA TYR A 59 14.76 -7.80 -1.50
C TYR A 59 14.68 -8.97 -0.53
N ARG A 60 15.75 -9.77 -0.48
CA ARG A 60 15.92 -10.89 0.46
C ARG A 60 16.95 -10.52 1.53
N PRO A 61 16.53 -10.14 2.75
CA PRO A 61 17.46 -9.76 3.80
C PRO A 61 18.46 -10.86 4.16
N ALA A 62 18.04 -12.14 4.09
CA ALA A 62 18.90 -13.28 4.39
C ALA A 62 20.11 -13.40 3.46
N MET A 63 19.97 -12.99 2.19
CA MET A 63 21.04 -13.03 1.19
C MET A 63 21.65 -11.66 0.92
N ASN A 64 21.02 -10.58 1.40
CA ASN A 64 21.33 -9.20 1.04
C ASN A 64 21.30 -8.96 -0.48
N GLU A 65 20.26 -9.46 -1.15
CA GLU A 65 20.14 -9.42 -2.61
C GLU A 65 18.82 -8.81 -3.06
N TRP A 66 18.91 -7.99 -4.11
CA TRP A 66 17.77 -7.50 -4.88
C TRP A 66 17.54 -8.37 -6.10
N GLU A 67 16.27 -8.61 -6.40
CA GLU A 67 15.82 -9.33 -7.57
C GLU A 67 14.71 -8.54 -8.25
N ARG A 68 14.87 -8.26 -9.55
CA ARG A 68 13.79 -7.69 -10.34
C ARG A 68 12.82 -8.79 -10.73
N LEU A 69 11.61 -8.70 -10.23
CA LEU A 69 10.54 -9.61 -10.58
C LEU A 69 9.94 -9.19 -11.93
N LYS A 70 10.01 -10.11 -12.89
CA LYS A 70 9.28 -9.98 -14.15
C LYS A 70 7.92 -10.65 -13.97
N GLY A 71 6.94 -10.22 -14.75
CA GLY A 71 5.64 -10.87 -14.79
C GLY A 71 5.15 -11.08 -16.21
N CYS A 72 4.49 -12.20 -16.45
CA CYS A 72 3.67 -12.44 -17.63
C CYS A 72 2.21 -11.99 -17.35
N GLY A 73 1.30 -12.29 -18.28
CA GLY A 73 -0.12 -11.95 -18.17
C GLY A 73 -0.40 -10.50 -18.60
N THR A 74 -1.10 -9.76 -17.75
CA THR A 74 -1.39 -8.34 -18.00
C THR A 74 -0.18 -7.46 -17.71
N PRO A 75 0.00 -6.32 -18.39
CA PRO A 75 1.08 -5.39 -18.06
C PRO A 75 0.99 -4.89 -16.61
N ALA A 76 2.14 -4.84 -15.93
CA ALA A 76 2.26 -4.19 -14.63
C ALA A 76 1.84 -2.71 -14.75
N PRO A 77 1.22 -2.13 -13.72
CA PRO A 77 0.76 -0.76 -13.81
C PRO A 77 1.90 0.23 -13.56
N THR A 78 2.02 1.25 -14.40
CA THR A 78 2.96 2.37 -14.22
C THR A 78 2.36 3.39 -13.24
N LEU A 79 2.79 3.37 -11.97
CA LEU A 79 2.12 4.09 -10.88
C LEU A 79 3.08 4.80 -9.93
N GLN A 80 2.61 5.93 -9.38
CA GLN A 80 3.17 6.60 -8.19
C GLN A 80 2.04 6.96 -7.20
N ASP A 81 2.37 7.16 -5.91
CA ASP A 81 1.41 7.49 -4.84
C ASP A 81 0.28 6.45 -4.66
N HIS A 82 0.56 5.21 -5.06
CA HIS A 82 -0.31 4.05 -4.89
C HIS A 82 0.06 3.29 -3.61
N THR A 83 -0.78 2.34 -3.21
CA THR A 83 -0.47 1.43 -2.11
C THR A 83 -0.34 0.00 -2.60
N MET A 84 0.42 -0.80 -1.86
CA MET A 84 0.60 -2.23 -2.10
C MET A 84 0.51 -2.98 -0.78
N VAL A 85 -0.26 -4.06 -0.77
CA VAL A 85 -0.33 -5.00 0.36
C VAL A 85 -0.02 -6.41 -0.12
N ALA A 86 0.42 -7.29 0.78
CA ALA A 86 0.73 -8.67 0.44
C ALA A 86 -0.12 -9.64 1.25
N SER A 87 -0.94 -10.45 0.58
CA SER A 87 -1.75 -11.49 1.20
C SER A 87 -1.33 -12.84 0.67
N GLN A 88 -0.86 -13.71 1.56
CA GLN A 88 -0.39 -15.07 1.24
C GLN A 88 0.70 -15.09 0.15
N ASN A 89 0.32 -15.29 -1.12
CA ASN A 89 1.22 -15.36 -2.27
C ASN A 89 0.92 -14.29 -3.33
N ILE A 90 0.06 -13.33 -3.01
CA ILE A 90 -0.42 -12.31 -3.93
C ILE A 90 -0.04 -10.93 -3.38
N LEU A 91 0.59 -10.11 -4.23
CA LEU A 91 0.71 -8.67 -4.00
C LEU A 91 -0.49 -7.98 -4.64
N VAL A 92 -1.15 -7.11 -3.90
CA VAL A 92 -2.31 -6.34 -4.39
C VAL A 92 -1.92 -4.87 -4.44
N VAL A 93 -2.08 -4.26 -5.62
CA VAL A 93 -1.74 -2.87 -5.91
C VAL A 93 -3.01 -2.08 -6.26
N PHE A 94 -3.21 -0.94 -5.61
CA PHE A 94 -4.39 -0.09 -5.82
C PHE A 94 -4.07 1.41 -5.84
N GLY A 95 -4.80 2.12 -6.71
CA GLY A 95 -4.80 3.57 -6.84
C GLY A 95 -3.52 4.15 -7.43
N GLY A 96 -3.24 5.41 -7.06
CA GLY A 96 -2.09 6.17 -7.53
C GLY A 96 -2.40 7.11 -8.67
N PHE A 97 -1.34 7.70 -9.22
CA PHE A 97 -1.37 8.53 -10.42
C PHE A 97 -0.89 7.71 -11.62
N PRO A 98 -1.75 7.46 -12.63
CA PRO A 98 -1.35 6.75 -13.83
C PRO A 98 -0.67 7.68 -14.82
N GLU A 99 -0.01 7.09 -15.82
CA GLU A 99 0.31 7.83 -17.05
C GLU A 99 -0.93 8.04 -17.94
N GLU A 100 -1.90 7.12 -17.91
CA GLU A 100 -3.16 7.22 -18.68
C GLU A 100 -4.38 7.47 -17.77
N PRO A 101 -5.22 8.48 -18.04
CA PRO A 101 -6.38 8.76 -17.22
C PRO A 101 -7.34 7.57 -17.19
N TRP A 102 -7.64 7.03 -16.01
CA TRP A 102 -8.72 6.06 -15.89
C TRP A 102 -10.08 6.75 -16.04
N ASN A 103 -11.03 6.03 -16.63
CA ASN A 103 -12.45 6.29 -16.41
C ASN A 103 -12.76 6.13 -14.89
N ASN A 104 -13.90 6.61 -14.41
CA ASN A 104 -14.22 6.76 -12.98
C ASN A 104 -14.10 5.47 -12.11
N ILE A 105 -13.83 4.31 -12.70
CA ILE A 105 -13.60 3.02 -12.06
C ILE A 105 -12.09 2.73 -12.05
N ALA A 106 -11.49 2.67 -10.85
CA ALA A 106 -10.11 2.25 -10.72
C ALA A 106 -10.02 0.72 -10.64
N PRO A 107 -9.32 0.05 -11.56
CA PRO A 107 -8.97 -1.35 -11.36
C PRO A 107 -7.99 -1.50 -10.18
N HIS A 108 -7.82 -2.73 -9.72
CA HIS A 108 -6.67 -3.12 -8.91
C HIS A 108 -5.85 -4.17 -9.65
N TRP A 109 -4.59 -4.32 -9.28
CA TRP A 109 -3.69 -5.31 -9.86
C TRP A 109 -3.26 -6.31 -8.81
N GLU A 110 -3.14 -7.56 -9.23
CA GLU A 110 -2.68 -8.67 -8.41
C GLU A 110 -1.42 -9.25 -9.08
N TYR A 111 -0.37 -9.48 -8.31
CA TYR A 111 0.83 -10.20 -8.75
C TYR A 111 0.96 -11.50 -7.97
N SER A 112 0.91 -12.64 -8.67
CA SER A 112 1.22 -13.94 -8.10
C SER A 112 2.74 -14.09 -7.96
N ILE A 113 3.21 -14.26 -6.74
CA ILE A 113 4.66 -14.38 -6.44
C ILE A 113 5.21 -15.72 -6.93
N GLU A 114 4.42 -16.80 -6.87
CA GLU A 114 4.86 -18.14 -7.34
C GLU A 114 4.77 -18.26 -8.87
N GLU A 115 3.66 -17.79 -9.46
CA GLU A 115 3.45 -17.91 -10.92
C GLU A 115 4.15 -16.83 -11.72
N HIS A 116 4.66 -15.79 -11.05
CA HIS A 116 5.23 -14.61 -11.68
C HIS A 116 4.29 -14.01 -12.74
N GLU A 117 3.03 -13.81 -12.35
CA GLU A 117 1.97 -13.36 -13.26
C GLU A 117 1.24 -12.15 -12.69
N TRP A 118 1.03 -11.14 -13.53
CA TRP A 118 0.21 -9.97 -13.24
C TRP A 118 -1.21 -10.18 -13.77
N THR A 119 -2.19 -9.93 -12.93
CA THR A 119 -3.61 -9.90 -13.29
C THR A 119 -4.22 -8.54 -12.97
N ARG A 120 -4.74 -7.87 -14.00
CA ARG A 120 -5.58 -6.67 -13.85
C ARG A 120 -7.00 -7.09 -13.53
N ARG A 121 -7.51 -6.66 -12.37
CA ARG A 121 -8.87 -6.91 -11.91
C ARG A 121 -9.69 -5.64 -12.10
N SER A 122 -10.64 -5.69 -13.02
CA SER A 122 -11.68 -4.69 -13.19
C SER A 122 -13.02 -5.36 -12.93
N GLN A 123 -13.83 -4.83 -12.02
CA GLN A 123 -15.18 -5.34 -11.86
C GLN A 123 -16.01 -5.04 -13.13
N SER A 124 -16.82 -6.01 -13.54
CA SER A 124 -17.65 -5.94 -14.75
C SER A 124 -18.68 -4.82 -14.68
N ASP A 125 -18.95 -4.15 -15.81
CA ASP A 125 -20.05 -3.20 -16.05
C ASP A 125 -21.47 -3.80 -15.91
N SER A 126 -21.62 -4.95 -15.25
CA SER A 126 -22.94 -5.51 -14.94
C SER A 126 -23.71 -4.47 -14.14
N LYS A 127 -24.84 -4.01 -14.70
CA LYS A 127 -25.77 -2.97 -14.21
C LYS A 127 -26.31 -3.15 -12.78
N MET A 128 -25.83 -4.13 -12.02
CA MET A 128 -26.04 -4.22 -10.57
C MET A 128 -24.90 -3.47 -9.89
N GLU A 129 -25.25 -2.40 -9.18
CA GLU A 129 -24.40 -1.42 -8.48
C GLU A 129 -23.34 -2.04 -7.54
N ARG A 130 -22.32 -2.71 -8.09
CA ARG A 130 -21.14 -3.07 -7.31
C ARG A 130 -20.33 -1.80 -7.07
N GLN A 131 -20.28 -1.38 -5.81
CA GLN A 131 -19.55 -0.20 -5.39
C GLN A 131 -18.05 -0.49 -5.46
N VAL A 132 -17.35 0.19 -6.36
CA VAL A 132 -15.90 0.17 -6.47
C VAL A 132 -15.34 1.54 -6.13
N PRO A 133 -14.16 1.63 -5.51
CA PRO A 133 -13.54 2.92 -5.23
C PRO A 133 -13.14 3.60 -6.55
N SER A 134 -13.39 4.90 -6.62
CA SER A 134 -12.75 5.74 -7.64
C SER A 134 -11.24 5.82 -7.41
N ASN A 135 -10.52 6.11 -8.50
CA ASN A 135 -9.08 6.28 -8.43
C ASN A 135 -8.68 7.39 -7.45
N ARG A 136 -7.64 7.13 -6.67
CA ARG A 136 -7.16 8.01 -5.61
C ARG A 136 -5.67 7.87 -5.39
N ARG A 137 -5.01 8.97 -5.05
CA ARG A 137 -3.58 9.02 -4.65
C ARG A 137 -3.41 9.42 -3.20
N GLY A 138 -2.26 9.09 -2.60
CA GLY A 138 -1.95 9.45 -1.22
C GLY A 138 -2.96 8.90 -0.20
N HIS A 139 -3.69 7.84 -0.58
CA HIS A 139 -4.48 7.05 0.34
C HIS A 139 -3.54 6.13 1.12
N SER A 140 -4.06 5.56 2.20
CA SER A 140 -3.37 4.51 2.93
C SER A 140 -4.07 3.19 2.77
N ALA A 141 -3.31 2.09 2.86
CA ALA A 141 -3.86 0.75 2.90
C ALA A 141 -3.16 -0.15 3.91
N VAL A 142 -3.92 -1.01 4.56
CA VAL A 142 -3.40 -2.07 5.44
C VAL A 142 -4.08 -3.40 5.12
N LEU A 143 -3.38 -4.51 5.33
CA LEU A 143 -3.98 -5.84 5.20
C LEU A 143 -4.35 -6.38 6.59
N TYR A 144 -5.60 -6.78 6.76
CA TYR A 144 -6.05 -7.47 7.98
C TYR A 144 -7.05 -8.56 7.59
N ASN A 145 -6.85 -9.80 8.08
CA ASN A 145 -7.71 -10.96 7.78
C ASN A 145 -8.01 -11.15 6.29
N HIS A 146 -6.99 -11.12 5.43
CA HIS A 146 -7.12 -11.25 3.96
C HIS A 146 -7.96 -10.16 3.27
N VAL A 147 -8.25 -9.06 3.97
CA VAL A 147 -8.96 -7.90 3.45
C VAL A 147 -8.03 -6.70 3.41
N MET A 148 -7.90 -6.08 2.25
CA MET A 148 -7.22 -4.80 2.09
C MET A 148 -8.16 -3.67 2.51
N HIS A 149 -7.75 -2.91 3.52
CA HIS A 149 -8.50 -1.79 4.07
C HIS A 149 -7.87 -0.49 3.57
N VAL A 150 -8.63 0.32 2.84
CA VAL A 150 -8.16 1.55 2.18
C VAL A 150 -8.88 2.75 2.75
N TYR A 151 -8.15 3.73 3.29
CA TYR A 151 -8.73 4.95 3.86
C TYR A 151 -8.28 6.21 3.13
N GLY A 152 -9.27 7.08 2.87
CA GLY A 152 -9.08 8.44 2.38
C GLY A 152 -8.41 8.53 1.00
N GLY A 153 -7.48 9.46 0.86
CA GLY A 153 -6.81 9.79 -0.41
C GLY A 153 -7.42 10.98 -1.13
N TYR A 154 -6.76 11.39 -2.21
CA TYR A 154 -7.18 12.51 -3.06
C TYR A 154 -7.67 11.99 -4.42
N MET A 155 -8.88 12.38 -4.81
CA MET A 155 -9.50 12.07 -6.09
C MET A 155 -9.53 13.33 -6.96
N ASP A 156 -9.09 13.26 -8.22
CA ASP A 156 -8.93 14.46 -9.06
C ASP A 156 -10.20 15.30 -9.23
N ARG A 157 -11.37 14.64 -9.33
CA ARG A 157 -12.67 15.30 -9.44
C ARG A 157 -13.42 15.44 -8.11
N GLY A 158 -12.93 14.80 -7.05
CA GLY A 158 -13.63 14.69 -5.76
C GLY A 158 -12.93 15.36 -4.57
N GLY A 159 -11.66 15.77 -4.72
CA GLY A 159 -10.86 16.31 -3.63
C GLY A 159 -10.42 15.24 -2.62
N SER A 160 -10.18 15.66 -1.37
CA SER A 160 -9.86 14.76 -0.26
C SER A 160 -11.06 13.88 0.09
N SER A 161 -10.83 12.60 0.36
CA SER A 161 -11.85 11.61 0.71
C SER A 161 -11.68 11.16 2.16
N ASP A 162 -12.80 10.80 2.81
CA ASP A 162 -12.88 10.06 4.08
C ASP A 162 -13.45 8.65 3.89
N GLU A 163 -13.60 8.21 2.64
CA GLU A 163 -14.14 6.90 2.34
C GLU A 163 -13.24 5.80 2.90
N PHE A 164 -13.87 4.78 3.47
CA PHE A 164 -13.20 3.61 4.00
C PHE A 164 -13.62 2.37 3.23
N TRP A 165 -12.75 1.90 2.34
CA TRP A 165 -13.00 0.78 1.44
C TRP A 165 -12.37 -0.51 1.94
N MET A 166 -13.03 -1.63 1.66
CA MET A 166 -12.53 -2.98 1.93
C MET A 166 -12.52 -3.75 0.62
N LEU A 167 -11.38 -4.35 0.27
CA LEU A 167 -11.27 -5.34 -0.80
C LEU A 167 -11.04 -6.71 -0.16
N ASP A 168 -12.00 -7.59 -0.35
CA ASP A 168 -11.85 -9.01 -0.08
C ASP A 168 -10.97 -9.62 -1.18
N ILE A 169 -9.77 -10.07 -0.83
CA ILE A 169 -8.76 -10.51 -1.81
C ILE A 169 -9.15 -11.85 -2.45
N GLU A 170 -9.87 -12.70 -1.73
CA GLU A 170 -10.27 -14.02 -2.22
C GLU A 170 -11.35 -13.90 -3.30
N SER A 171 -12.39 -13.10 -3.03
CA SER A 171 -13.50 -12.87 -3.97
C SER A 171 -13.21 -11.75 -4.98
N GLY A 172 -12.28 -10.84 -4.68
CA GLY A 172 -12.03 -9.63 -5.47
C GLY A 172 -13.13 -8.57 -5.33
N GLU A 173 -13.98 -8.68 -4.31
CA GLU A 173 -15.11 -7.76 -4.10
C GLU A 173 -14.73 -6.56 -3.23
N TRP A 174 -14.97 -5.35 -3.77
CA TRP A 174 -14.92 -4.10 -3.04
C TRP A 174 -16.23 -3.83 -2.28
N ARG A 175 -16.10 -3.26 -1.07
CA ARG A 175 -17.21 -2.80 -0.24
C ARG A 175 -16.86 -1.48 0.43
N LEU A 176 -17.76 -0.49 0.34
CA LEU A 176 -17.62 0.76 1.09
C LEU A 176 -18.17 0.57 2.51
N GLN A 177 -17.36 0.90 3.50
CA GLN A 177 -17.81 1.01 4.89
C GLN A 177 -18.48 2.38 5.11
N ARG A 178 -19.78 2.38 5.34
CA ARG A 178 -20.59 3.60 5.54
C ARG A 178 -20.89 3.85 7.01
N GLY A 179 -21.18 5.11 7.35
CA GLY A 179 -21.77 5.50 8.64
C GLY A 179 -20.82 5.45 9.84
N VAL A 180 -19.51 5.36 9.61
CA VAL A 180 -18.52 5.38 10.69
C VAL A 180 -17.93 6.79 10.78
N ALA A 181 -18.22 7.50 11.87
CA ALA A 181 -17.55 8.76 12.16
C ALA A 181 -16.05 8.49 12.35
N GLY A 182 -15.20 9.30 11.73
CA GLY A 182 -13.77 9.02 11.69
C GLY A 182 -12.91 10.27 11.55
N PRO A 183 -11.65 10.11 11.10
CA PRO A 183 -10.70 11.19 10.94
C PRO A 183 -11.14 12.30 9.96
N GLY A 184 -12.19 12.07 9.15
CA GLY A 184 -12.61 13.01 8.11
C GLY A 184 -11.67 13.00 6.90
N PRO A 185 -11.96 13.86 5.88
CA PRO A 185 -11.37 13.71 4.57
C PRO A 185 -9.89 14.09 4.53
N ARG A 186 -9.01 13.16 4.13
CA ARG A 186 -7.56 13.39 4.16
C ARG A 186 -6.75 12.52 3.21
N TYR A 187 -5.56 12.97 2.87
CA TYR A 187 -4.57 12.27 2.04
C TYR A 187 -3.15 12.51 2.58
N GLU A 188 -2.16 11.76 2.08
CA GLU A 188 -0.75 11.81 2.53
C GLU A 188 -0.57 11.61 4.05
N HIS A 189 -1.47 10.83 4.66
CA HIS A 189 -1.38 10.43 6.06
C HIS A 189 -0.54 9.16 6.20
N ALA A 190 0.03 8.95 7.40
CA ALA A 190 0.75 7.73 7.73
C ALA A 190 -0.19 6.75 8.43
N VAL A 191 -0.01 5.45 8.14
CA VAL A 191 -0.75 4.39 8.82
C VAL A 191 0.16 3.27 9.29
N ALA A 192 -0.24 2.61 10.39
CA ALA A 192 0.39 1.39 10.87
C ALA A 192 -0.70 0.43 11.36
N LEU A 193 -0.55 -0.84 11.03
CA LEU A 193 -1.37 -1.91 11.60
C LEU A 193 -0.68 -2.47 12.84
N TRP A 194 -1.41 -2.60 13.93
CA TRP A 194 -0.98 -3.37 15.09
C TRP A 194 -2.16 -4.17 15.63
N GLN A 195 -1.99 -5.50 15.62
CA GLN A 195 -3.08 -6.45 15.91
C GLN A 195 -4.28 -6.18 14.98
N SER A 196 -5.48 -6.00 15.54
CA SER A 196 -6.70 -5.67 14.81
C SER A 196 -6.91 -4.16 14.62
N ARG A 197 -5.91 -3.32 14.94
CA ARG A 197 -6.07 -1.86 14.92
C ARG A 197 -5.21 -1.19 13.87
N MET A 198 -5.86 -0.37 13.06
CA MET A 198 -5.21 0.55 12.14
C MET A 198 -5.03 1.90 12.83
N PHE A 199 -3.78 2.28 13.07
CA PHE A 199 -3.42 3.61 13.57
C PHE A 199 -3.18 4.54 12.38
N LEU A 200 -3.79 5.72 12.43
CA LEU A 200 -3.66 6.76 11.41
C LEU A 200 -3.14 8.04 12.07
N HIS A 201 -2.10 8.63 11.51
CA HIS A 201 -1.54 9.88 11.98
C HIS A 201 -1.46 10.92 10.86
N GLY A 202 -1.96 12.12 11.16
CA GLY A 202 -1.81 13.31 10.34
C GLY A 202 -2.44 13.23 8.95
N GLY A 203 -1.69 13.71 7.95
CA GLY A 203 -2.15 13.95 6.58
C GLY A 203 -2.73 15.34 6.36
N LEU A 204 -3.10 15.61 5.12
CA LEU A 204 -3.65 16.87 4.66
C LEU A 204 -5.18 16.79 4.60
N GLN A 205 -5.86 17.67 5.34
CA GLN A 205 -7.30 17.91 5.21
C GLN A 205 -7.48 19.19 4.39
N GLY A 206 -7.79 19.03 3.10
CA GLY A 206 -7.70 20.14 2.14
C GLY A 206 -6.24 20.62 2.01
N MET A 207 -5.95 21.82 2.53
CA MET A 207 -4.61 22.43 2.52
C MET A 207 -3.97 22.49 3.93
N CYS A 208 -4.62 21.93 4.95
CA CYS A 208 -4.15 22.00 6.33
C CYS A 208 -3.56 20.66 6.78
N ALA A 209 -2.32 20.68 7.27
CA ALA A 209 -1.71 19.51 7.90
C ALA A 209 -2.33 19.24 9.26
N SER A 210 -2.63 17.97 9.51
CA SER A 210 -3.10 17.49 10.81
C SER A 210 -1.97 16.79 11.57
N ALA A 211 -2.05 16.84 12.90
CA ALA A 211 -1.18 16.11 13.83
C ALA A 211 -1.99 15.20 14.77
N ASP A 212 -3.25 14.92 14.42
CA ASP A 212 -4.09 14.02 15.20
C ASP A 212 -3.71 12.54 14.99
N LEU A 213 -3.92 11.76 16.04
CA LEU A 213 -3.77 10.31 16.03
C LEU A 213 -5.14 9.67 16.19
N TRP A 214 -5.45 8.73 15.31
CA TRP A 214 -6.67 7.94 15.33
C TRP A 214 -6.33 6.45 15.34
N ALA A 215 -7.20 5.65 15.95
CA ALA A 215 -7.18 4.20 15.85
C ALA A 215 -8.53 3.71 15.34
N CYS A 216 -8.52 2.86 14.31
CA CYS A 216 -9.68 2.09 13.86
C CYS A 216 -9.53 0.66 14.37
N ASP A 217 -10.49 0.20 15.16
CA ASP A 217 -10.64 -1.23 15.44
C ASP A 217 -11.29 -1.89 14.22
N LEU A 218 -10.57 -2.76 13.52
CA LEU A 218 -11.01 -3.33 12.23
C LEU A 218 -12.05 -4.45 12.41
N ASP A 219 -12.09 -5.09 13.58
CA ASP A 219 -13.13 -6.07 13.90
C ASP A 219 -14.46 -5.37 14.20
N LEU A 220 -14.41 -4.31 15.01
CA LEU A 220 -15.60 -3.53 15.39
C LEU A 220 -15.98 -2.46 14.36
N LYS A 221 -15.03 -2.10 13.49
CA LYS A 221 -15.14 -1.03 12.49
C LYS A 221 -15.44 0.33 13.12
N LEU A 222 -14.75 0.63 14.21
CA LEU A 222 -14.94 1.85 15.01
C LEU A 222 -13.66 2.66 15.06
N TRP A 223 -13.76 3.94 14.71
CA TRP A 223 -12.69 4.91 14.88
C TRP A 223 -12.75 5.57 16.26
N THR A 224 -11.59 5.76 16.86
CA THR A 224 -11.41 6.51 18.10
C THR A 224 -10.24 7.48 17.92
N ARG A 225 -10.47 8.76 18.24
CA ARG A 225 -9.38 9.73 18.33
C ARG A 225 -8.61 9.51 19.61
N LEU A 226 -7.31 9.35 19.51
CA LEU A 226 -6.43 9.14 20.66
C LEU A 226 -5.83 10.46 21.12
N THR A 227 -5.68 10.61 22.43
CA THR A 227 -4.92 11.68 23.06
C THR A 227 -3.68 11.08 23.72
N THR A 228 -2.50 11.57 23.35
CA THR A 228 -1.25 11.17 23.99
C THR A 228 -1.00 12.06 25.20
N ARG A 229 -0.41 11.49 26.26
CA ARG A 229 0.12 12.29 27.37
C ARG A 229 1.47 12.85 26.92
N LEU A 230 1.71 14.12 27.23
CA LEU A 230 3.01 14.77 27.08
C LEU A 230 3.98 14.29 28.16
#